data_AF-A0A6L5FA70-F1
#
_entry.id   AF-A0A6L5FA70-F1
#
_cell.length_a   1.000
_cell.length_b   1.000
_cell.length_c   1.000
_cell.angle_alpha   90.00
_cell.angle_beta   90.00
_cell.angle_gamma   90.00
#
_symmetry.space_group_name_H-M   'P 1'
#
loop_
_entity.id
_entity.type
_entity.pdbx_description
1 polymer ?
#
loop_
_entity_poly.entity_id
_entity_poly.type
_entity_poly.pdbx_seq_one_letter_code
_entity_poly.pdbx_strand_id
1 'polypeptide(L)'
;DPMAAAWAATFPDLFNPASELPEGVEEHLRYPQDLFRLQTALYTNYHMLEPSAFFTGNDEWQFPIDPADIERGTGGSELLVGDQPLPDGVEYTDELLPYYLLTRLPGEETESYVLLQPFNPRDKLNMASFLVADSSPGQYGRMVEFRMPQGEVVDGTNQVNQRIQQDDEISEQFTLWSQQGSEVVRGDMLVVPIEESVVYVQPIYLQGANGGFPEFRRVVVVYEDQVEWASSLDDALNLVFGEGEQPEDPDDGGESPPTTEPSGEGGATASELLGQAEAAFEQAEAALQQGDLATYEQRINEAEELVRRAIEILNTPDA
;
A
#
# COMPACT_ATOMS: atom_id res chain seq x y z
N ASP A 1 18.99 -13.56 21.48
CA ASP A 1 18.83 -14.81 20.71
C ASP A 1 19.32 -16.00 21.54
N PRO A 2 18.46 -16.97 21.87
CA PRO A 2 18.82 -18.15 22.67
C PRO A 2 19.73 -19.15 21.94
N MET A 3 19.64 -19.24 20.61
CA MET A 3 20.53 -20.09 19.82
C MET A 3 21.94 -19.52 19.84
N ALA A 4 22.10 -18.23 19.53
CA ALA A 4 23.40 -17.54 19.61
C ALA A 4 24.01 -17.66 21.01
N ALA A 5 23.21 -17.52 22.08
CA ALA A 5 23.67 -17.72 23.44
C ALA A 5 24.16 -19.15 23.72
N ALA A 6 23.46 -20.18 23.22
CA ALA A 6 23.88 -21.57 23.35
C ALA A 6 25.18 -21.87 22.58
N TRP A 7 25.31 -21.33 21.36
CA TRP A 7 26.53 -21.45 20.56
C TRP A 7 27.70 -20.72 21.20
N ALA A 8 27.50 -19.51 21.72
CA ALA A 8 28.53 -18.74 22.45
C ALA A 8 28.99 -19.47 23.72
N ALA A 9 28.07 -20.12 24.44
CA ALA A 9 28.41 -20.93 25.62
C ALA A 9 29.25 -22.17 25.28
N THR A 10 29.04 -22.75 24.09
CA THR A 10 29.75 -23.95 23.62
C THR A 10 31.07 -23.62 22.94
N PHE A 11 31.12 -22.52 22.19
CA PHE A 11 32.27 -22.04 21.42
C PHE A 11 32.54 -20.56 21.76
N PRO A 12 33.26 -20.28 22.86
CA PRO A 12 33.45 -18.91 23.36
C PRO A 12 34.13 -17.95 22.37
N ASP A 13 34.96 -18.48 21.47
CA ASP A 13 35.71 -17.70 20.47
C ASP A 13 34.95 -17.55 19.13
N LEU A 14 33.72 -18.04 19.02
CA LEU A 14 32.94 -18.01 17.77
C LEU A 14 32.36 -16.61 17.47
N PHE A 15 32.01 -15.85 18.51
CA PHE A 15 31.37 -14.53 18.38
C PHE A 15 32.19 -13.46 19.08
N ASN A 16 32.28 -12.29 18.44
CA ASN A 16 32.78 -11.09 19.11
C ASN A 16 31.64 -10.41 19.89
N PRO A 17 31.93 -9.77 21.03
CA PRO A 17 30.93 -9.02 21.76
C PRO A 17 30.46 -7.81 20.95
N ALA A 18 29.20 -7.40 21.15
CA ALA A 18 28.64 -6.22 20.47
C ALA A 18 29.45 -4.94 20.72
N SER A 19 30.16 -4.84 21.86
CA SER A 19 31.05 -3.72 22.17
C SER A 19 32.26 -3.59 21.24
N GLU A 20 32.56 -4.61 20.44
CA GLU A 20 33.62 -4.60 19.43
C GLU A 20 33.10 -4.24 18.02
N LEU A 21 31.82 -3.91 17.88
CA LEU A 21 31.27 -3.44 16.61
C LEU A 21 32.04 -2.17 16.15
N PRO A 22 32.43 -2.09 14.87
CA PRO A 22 33.03 -0.88 14.33
C PRO A 22 32.09 0.32 14.48
N GLU A 23 32.67 1.50 14.66
CA GLU A 23 31.93 2.77 14.74
C GLU A 23 31.00 2.94 13.52
N GLY A 24 29.75 3.33 13.77
CA GLY A 24 28.70 3.49 12.75
C GLY A 24 27.98 2.20 12.34
N VAL A 25 28.49 1.00 12.65
CA VAL A 25 27.78 -0.25 12.28
C VAL A 25 26.50 -0.44 13.10
N GLU A 26 26.51 -0.03 14.37
CA GLU A 26 25.34 -0.13 15.25
C GLU A 26 24.12 0.62 14.71
N GLU A 27 24.34 1.76 14.04
CA GLU A 27 23.29 2.60 13.42
C GLU A 27 22.61 1.94 12.23
N HIS A 28 23.21 0.88 11.66
CA HIS A 28 22.72 0.19 10.48
C HIS A 28 22.28 -1.25 10.77
N LEU A 29 22.25 -1.66 12.04
CA LEU A 29 21.74 -2.97 12.40
C LEU A 29 20.25 -3.07 12.06
N ARG A 30 19.84 -4.19 11.47
CA ARG A 30 18.43 -4.54 11.28
C ARG A 30 18.11 -5.80 12.03
N TYR A 31 16.96 -5.84 12.69
CA TYR A 31 16.48 -7.06 13.30
C TYR A 31 16.19 -8.10 12.21
N PRO A 32 16.75 -9.33 12.25
CA PRO A 32 16.64 -10.25 11.12
C PRO A 32 15.20 -10.72 10.88
N GLN A 33 14.72 -10.62 9.63
CA GLN A 33 13.37 -11.01 9.24
C GLN A 33 13.05 -12.47 9.49
N ASP A 34 13.95 -13.40 9.15
CA ASP A 34 13.73 -14.83 9.39
C ASP A 34 13.60 -15.18 10.87
N LEU A 35 14.47 -14.59 11.70
CA LEU A 35 14.42 -14.78 13.14
C LEU A 35 13.09 -14.28 13.69
N PHE A 36 12.68 -13.09 13.26
CA PHE A 36 11.43 -12.50 13.69
C PHE A 36 10.23 -13.31 13.21
N ARG A 37 10.21 -13.77 11.97
CA ARG A 37 9.14 -14.63 11.43
C ARG A 37 8.99 -15.92 12.21
N LEU A 38 10.09 -16.56 12.59
CA LEU A 38 10.05 -17.75 13.44
C LEU A 38 9.51 -17.44 14.84
N GLN A 39 9.93 -16.32 15.43
CA GLN A 39 9.45 -15.89 16.74
C GLN A 39 7.96 -15.56 16.72
N THR A 40 7.48 -14.82 15.71
CA THR A 40 6.08 -14.47 15.54
C THR A 40 5.24 -15.70 15.21
N ALA A 41 5.76 -16.65 14.43
CA ALA A 41 5.09 -17.92 14.13
C ALA A 41 4.86 -18.73 15.41
N LEU A 42 5.83 -18.79 16.34
CA LEU A 42 5.61 -19.37 17.65
C LEU A 42 4.61 -18.54 18.48
N TYR A 43 4.71 -17.22 18.41
CA TYR A 43 3.87 -16.32 19.18
C TYR A 43 2.37 -16.43 18.85
N THR A 44 2.02 -16.86 17.62
CA THR A 44 0.62 -17.15 17.23
C THR A 44 -0.10 -18.06 18.22
N ASN A 45 0.64 -18.95 18.90
CA ASN A 45 0.13 -19.90 19.88
C ASN A 45 0.55 -19.55 21.31
N TYR A 46 1.79 -19.08 21.51
CA TYR A 46 2.36 -18.91 22.85
C TYR A 46 2.04 -17.56 23.52
N HIS A 47 1.31 -16.66 22.87
CA HIS A 47 0.76 -15.47 23.53
C HIS A 47 -0.35 -15.82 24.55
N MET A 48 -0.97 -16.99 24.40
CA MET A 48 -1.98 -17.52 25.33
C MET A 48 -1.31 -18.03 26.61
N LEU A 49 -1.45 -17.29 27.71
CA LEU A 49 -0.86 -17.65 29.00
C LEU A 49 -1.72 -18.62 29.81
N GLU A 50 -3.04 -18.64 29.58
CA GLU A 50 -3.98 -19.50 30.30
C GLU A 50 -3.97 -20.93 29.74
N PRO A 51 -3.62 -21.96 30.55
CA PRO A 51 -3.47 -23.33 30.04
C PRO A 51 -4.71 -23.90 29.38
N SER A 52 -5.91 -23.53 29.86
CA SER A 52 -7.16 -23.95 29.25
C SER A 52 -7.38 -23.34 27.87
N ALA A 53 -7.04 -22.05 27.69
CA ALA A 53 -7.14 -21.38 26.39
C ALA A 53 -6.18 -22.04 25.39
N PHE A 54 -4.93 -22.23 25.80
CA PHE A 54 -3.90 -22.89 25.00
C PHE A 54 -4.31 -24.33 24.60
N PHE A 55 -4.84 -25.13 25.53
CA PHE A 55 -5.27 -26.50 25.22
C PHE A 55 -6.44 -26.55 24.22
N THR A 56 -7.32 -25.55 24.26
CA THR A 56 -8.49 -25.49 23.35
C THR A 56 -8.19 -24.84 22.01
N GLY A 57 -7.15 -24.02 21.89
CA GLY A 57 -6.84 -23.24 20.69
C GLY A 57 -7.85 -22.12 20.40
N ASN A 58 -8.69 -21.75 21.38
CA ASN A 58 -9.81 -20.81 21.16
C ASN A 58 -9.36 -19.35 20.90
N ASP A 59 -8.11 -19.02 21.20
CA ASP A 59 -7.53 -17.68 21.01
C ASP A 59 -6.24 -17.78 20.17
N GLU A 60 -6.13 -18.81 19.33
CA GLU A 60 -5.00 -18.91 18.40
C GLU A 60 -5.04 -17.80 17.36
N TRP A 61 -3.88 -17.28 17.00
CA TRP A 61 -3.74 -16.28 15.94
C TRP A 61 -3.17 -16.90 14.67
N GLN A 62 -3.30 -16.18 13.57
CA GLN A 62 -2.71 -16.52 12.29
C GLN A 62 -2.15 -15.26 11.63
N PHE A 63 -1.22 -15.45 10.71
CA PHE A 63 -0.78 -14.35 9.86
C PHE A 63 -1.92 -13.95 8.91
N PRO A 64 -2.13 -12.64 8.66
CA PRO A 64 -3.08 -12.20 7.65
C PRO A 64 -2.65 -12.66 6.26
N ILE A 65 -3.62 -12.75 5.35
CA ILE A 65 -3.33 -13.02 3.94
C ILE A 65 -2.73 -11.76 3.32
N ASP A 66 -1.67 -11.92 2.55
CA ASP A 66 -1.11 -10.88 1.69
C ASP A 66 -1.90 -10.80 0.38
N PRO A 67 -2.55 -9.67 0.06
CA PRO A 67 -3.30 -9.53 -1.18
C PRO A 67 -2.42 -9.18 -2.39
N ALA A 68 -1.09 -9.16 -2.24
CA ALA A 68 -0.17 -8.84 -3.32
C ALA A 68 -0.16 -9.90 -4.43
N ASP A 69 0.07 -9.46 -5.67
CA ASP A 69 0.26 -10.32 -6.83
C ASP A 69 1.74 -10.65 -7.07
N ILE A 70 2.64 -10.16 -6.21
CA ILE A 70 4.07 -10.33 -6.41
C ILE A 70 4.49 -11.76 -6.08
N GLU A 71 5.04 -12.45 -7.07
CA GLU A 71 5.63 -13.77 -6.86
C GLU A 71 6.91 -13.63 -6.03
N ARG A 72 6.87 -14.09 -4.78
CA ARG A 72 8.06 -14.19 -3.94
C ARG A 72 8.78 -15.50 -4.26
N GLY A 73 10.06 -15.42 -4.58
CA GLY A 73 10.94 -16.60 -4.68
C GLY A 73 11.30 -17.11 -6.07
N THR A 74 10.81 -16.49 -7.15
CA THR A 74 11.30 -16.74 -8.51
C THR A 74 12.48 -15.81 -8.83
N GLY A 75 13.68 -16.36 -9.03
CA GLY A 75 14.79 -15.61 -9.65
C GLY A 75 15.68 -14.75 -8.76
N GLY A 76 15.93 -15.14 -7.50
CA GLY A 76 16.98 -14.53 -6.66
C GLY A 76 16.50 -13.51 -5.62
N SER A 77 15.18 -13.42 -5.37
CA SER A 77 14.64 -12.73 -4.20
C SER A 77 15.03 -13.42 -2.89
N GLU A 78 15.15 -12.62 -1.83
CA GLU A 78 15.34 -13.08 -0.45
C GLU A 78 14.13 -13.92 -0.06
N LEU A 79 14.34 -15.23 0.05
CA LEU A 79 13.31 -16.17 0.49
C LEU A 79 13.26 -16.16 2.00
N LEU A 80 12.16 -15.67 2.57
CA LEU A 80 11.93 -15.79 4.01
C LEU A 80 11.46 -17.20 4.35
N VAL A 81 11.69 -17.64 5.59
CA VAL A 81 11.20 -18.94 6.08
C VAL A 81 9.67 -18.99 5.99
N GLY A 82 9.13 -19.66 4.96
CA GLY A 82 7.70 -19.73 4.64
C GLY A 82 7.34 -19.24 3.23
N ASP A 83 8.31 -18.69 2.49
CA ASP A 83 8.20 -18.38 1.05
C ASP A 83 8.55 -19.60 0.17
N GLN A 84 8.92 -20.71 0.81
CA GLN A 84 9.24 -21.97 0.14
C GLN A 84 8.06 -22.93 0.30
N PRO A 85 7.66 -23.62 -0.79
CA PRO A 85 6.71 -24.73 -0.65
C PRO A 85 7.30 -25.73 0.34
N LEU A 86 6.55 -26.05 1.39
CA LEU A 86 6.93 -27.14 2.28
C LEU A 86 7.12 -28.41 1.44
N PRO A 87 8.15 -29.23 1.71
CA PRO A 87 8.27 -30.53 1.07
C PRO A 87 6.97 -31.30 1.33
N ASP A 88 6.23 -31.59 0.25
CA ASP A 88 4.92 -32.29 0.14
C ASP A 88 3.83 -31.53 -0.66
N GLY A 89 4.16 -30.41 -1.33
CA GLY A 89 3.24 -29.78 -2.28
C GLY A 89 2.11 -28.99 -1.62
N VAL A 90 2.38 -28.48 -0.41
CA VAL A 90 1.52 -27.51 0.27
C VAL A 90 1.59 -26.20 -0.51
N GLU A 91 0.42 -25.65 -0.86
CA GLU A 91 0.28 -24.36 -1.53
C GLU A 91 1.03 -23.26 -0.78
N TYR A 92 1.52 -22.26 -1.51
CA TYR A 92 2.04 -21.04 -0.91
C TYR A 92 1.00 -20.52 0.07
N THR A 93 1.43 -20.32 1.31
CA THR A 93 0.63 -19.53 2.22
C THR A 93 0.91 -18.09 1.81
N ASP A 94 -0.04 -17.47 1.10
CA ASP A 94 -0.03 -16.03 0.76
C ASP A 94 -0.15 -15.23 2.07
N GLU A 95 0.84 -15.37 2.95
CA GLU A 95 0.91 -14.74 4.27
C GLU A 95 1.61 -13.40 4.13
N LEU A 96 1.10 -12.41 4.85
CA LEU A 96 1.78 -11.15 4.98
C LEU A 96 3.05 -11.32 5.81
N LEU A 97 4.19 -11.07 5.17
CA LEU A 97 5.51 -11.24 5.75
C LEU A 97 5.89 -10.05 6.63
N PRO A 98 6.85 -10.21 7.55
CA PRO A 98 7.35 -9.07 8.29
C PRO A 98 8.05 -8.06 7.36
N TYR A 99 7.71 -6.78 7.50
CA TYR A 99 8.29 -5.69 6.72
C TYR A 99 8.80 -4.57 7.64
N TYR A 100 9.80 -3.84 7.17
CA TYR A 100 10.37 -2.74 7.94
C TYR A 100 9.60 -1.45 7.73
N LEU A 101 9.44 -0.70 8.81
CA LEU A 101 8.89 0.64 8.81
C LEU A 101 9.83 1.57 9.58
N LEU A 102 9.94 2.81 9.11
CA LEU A 102 10.39 3.92 9.92
C LEU A 102 9.13 4.63 10.42
N THR A 103 8.82 4.51 11.70
CA THR A 103 7.59 5.08 12.26
C THR A 103 7.75 5.42 13.75
N ARG A 104 6.90 6.29 14.26
CA ARG A 104 6.74 6.51 15.70
C ARG A 104 5.74 5.48 16.23
N LEU A 105 6.21 4.59 17.11
CA LEU A 105 5.32 3.61 17.74
C LEU A 105 4.30 4.30 18.67
N PRO A 106 3.11 3.72 18.87
CA PRO A 106 2.12 4.25 19.80
C PRO A 106 2.70 4.46 21.20
N GLY A 107 2.57 5.69 21.72
CA GLY A 107 3.08 6.08 23.05
C GLY A 107 4.57 6.42 23.13
N GLU A 108 5.33 6.29 22.04
CA GLU A 108 6.72 6.75 21.94
C GLU A 108 6.79 8.18 21.39
N GLU A 109 7.79 8.97 21.80
CA GLU A 109 7.98 10.33 21.28
C GLU A 109 8.88 10.37 20.03
N THR A 110 9.74 9.37 19.86
CA THR A 110 10.75 9.30 18.80
C THR A 110 10.39 8.25 17.74
N GLU A 111 10.81 8.49 16.51
CA GLU A 111 10.73 7.49 15.44
C GLU A 111 11.70 6.34 15.71
N SER A 112 11.26 5.12 15.40
CA SER A 112 12.06 3.91 15.44
C SER A 112 12.04 3.24 14.08
N TYR A 113 13.17 2.66 13.69
CA TYR A 113 13.23 1.71 12.58
C TYR A 113 12.84 0.33 13.11
N VAL A 114 11.66 -0.17 12.73
CA VAL A 114 11.06 -1.37 13.30
C VAL A 114 10.75 -2.40 12.22
N LEU A 115 10.80 -3.67 12.60
CA LEU A 115 10.25 -4.76 11.81
C LEU A 115 8.87 -5.12 12.37
N LEU A 116 7.83 -5.08 11.55
CA LEU A 116 6.43 -5.23 11.98
C LEU A 116 5.81 -6.51 11.41
N GLN A 117 4.99 -7.20 12.22
CA GLN A 117 4.15 -8.33 11.81
C GLN A 117 2.74 -8.18 12.40
N PRO A 118 1.68 -8.03 11.57
CA PRO A 118 0.30 -8.07 12.04
C PRO A 118 -0.21 -9.50 12.24
N PHE A 119 -1.28 -9.64 13.03
CA PHE A 119 -1.97 -10.88 13.36
C PHE A 119 -3.48 -10.73 13.29
N ASN A 120 -4.15 -11.75 12.76
CA ASN A 120 -5.58 -11.95 12.90
C ASN A 120 -5.85 -13.09 13.88
N PRO A 121 -6.98 -13.12 14.60
CA PRO A 121 -7.44 -14.35 15.21
C PRO A 121 -7.63 -15.43 14.14
N ARG A 122 -7.42 -16.69 14.51
CA ARG A 122 -7.62 -17.84 13.64
C ARG A 122 -9.02 -17.83 13.05
N ASP A 123 -9.11 -18.06 11.74
CA ASP A 123 -10.36 -18.06 10.97
C ASP A 123 -11.17 -16.74 11.04
N LYS A 124 -10.52 -15.63 11.40
CA LYS A 124 -11.10 -14.28 11.41
C LYS A 124 -10.38 -13.36 10.44
N LEU A 125 -11.12 -12.37 9.97
CA LEU A 125 -10.61 -11.39 9.01
C LEU A 125 -10.15 -10.08 9.66
N ASN A 126 -10.55 -9.82 10.90
CA ASN A 126 -10.21 -8.60 11.63
C ASN A 126 -8.84 -8.75 12.29
N MET A 127 -8.08 -7.66 12.34
CA MET A 127 -6.80 -7.62 13.02
C MET A 127 -7.00 -7.67 14.53
N ALA A 128 -6.20 -8.48 15.22
CA ALA A 128 -6.18 -8.57 16.68
C ALA A 128 -5.00 -7.84 17.31
N SER A 129 -3.85 -7.83 16.62
CA SER A 129 -2.61 -7.33 17.18
C SER A 129 -1.57 -7.12 16.08
N PHE A 130 -0.53 -6.38 16.39
CA PHE A 130 0.75 -6.46 15.68
C PHE A 130 1.91 -6.51 16.67
N LEU A 131 2.99 -7.19 16.28
CA LEU A 131 4.25 -7.22 17.01
C LEU A 131 5.28 -6.42 16.23
N VAL A 132 6.10 -5.66 16.94
CA VAL A 132 7.27 -4.99 16.38
C VAL A 132 8.56 -5.47 17.03
N ALA A 133 9.65 -5.53 16.27
CA ALA A 133 11.01 -5.63 16.77
C ALA A 133 11.81 -4.37 16.39
N ASP A 134 12.32 -3.65 17.38
CA ASP A 134 13.04 -2.40 17.19
C ASP A 134 14.47 -2.68 16.70
N SER A 135 14.90 -1.92 15.69
CA SER A 135 16.26 -1.96 15.13
C SER A 135 17.05 -0.69 15.47
N SER A 136 16.43 0.28 16.15
CA SER A 136 17.06 1.55 16.49
C SER A 136 18.18 1.39 17.51
N PRO A 137 19.28 2.17 17.42
CA PRO A 137 20.34 2.17 18.41
C PRO A 137 19.81 2.38 19.83
N GLY A 138 20.33 1.60 20.78
CA GLY A 138 19.87 1.62 22.18
C GLY A 138 18.55 0.88 22.46
N GLN A 139 17.74 0.57 21.44
CA GLN A 139 16.51 -0.24 21.56
C GLN A 139 16.58 -1.56 20.77
N TYR A 140 17.70 -1.84 20.10
CA TYR A 140 17.86 -3.01 19.23
C TYR A 140 17.39 -4.32 19.90
N GLY A 141 16.48 -5.01 19.22
CA GLY A 141 15.91 -6.28 19.65
C GLY A 141 14.82 -6.19 20.71
N ARG A 142 14.42 -4.99 21.13
CA ARG A 142 13.21 -4.79 21.93
C ARG A 142 11.99 -5.17 21.10
N MET A 143 11.16 -6.04 21.64
CA MET A 143 9.87 -6.40 21.03
C MET A 143 8.72 -5.84 21.82
N VAL A 144 7.72 -5.31 21.12
CA VAL A 144 6.51 -4.74 21.72
C VAL A 144 5.29 -5.23 20.96
N GLU A 145 4.31 -5.76 21.69
CA GLU A 145 3.01 -6.18 21.17
C GLU A 145 2.00 -5.04 21.36
N PHE A 146 1.26 -4.71 20.30
CA PHE A 146 0.15 -3.77 20.34
C PHE A 146 -1.14 -4.48 19.99
N ARG A 147 -2.04 -4.61 20.98
CA ARG A 147 -3.35 -5.27 20.81
C ARG A 147 -4.41 -4.26 20.44
N MET A 148 -5.28 -4.65 19.52
CA MET A 148 -6.44 -3.84 19.15
C MET A 148 -7.41 -3.71 20.34
N PRO A 149 -8.05 -2.54 20.53
CA PRO A 149 -9.01 -2.34 21.62
C PRO A 149 -10.17 -3.33 21.59
N GLN A 150 -10.61 -3.79 22.76
CA GLN A 150 -11.79 -4.65 22.83
C GLN A 150 -13.06 -3.85 22.49
N GLY A 151 -13.78 -4.28 21.46
CA GLY A 151 -15.04 -3.66 21.02
C GLY A 151 -14.92 -2.82 19.76
N GLU A 152 -13.70 -2.55 19.30
CA GLU A 152 -13.43 -1.92 18.00
C GLU A 152 -13.04 -3.00 16.99
N VAL A 153 -13.56 -2.85 15.77
CA VAL A 153 -13.24 -3.74 14.66
C VAL A 153 -12.19 -3.04 13.81
N VAL A 154 -10.96 -3.52 13.91
CA VAL A 154 -9.88 -3.10 13.02
C VAL A 154 -9.79 -4.11 11.89
N ASP A 155 -9.86 -3.63 10.66
CA ASP A 155 -9.84 -4.51 9.50
C ASP A 155 -8.50 -5.24 9.38
N GLY A 156 -8.55 -6.48 8.92
CA GLY A 156 -7.35 -7.16 8.44
C GLY A 156 -7.13 -6.85 6.96
N THR A 157 -5.93 -7.14 6.47
CA THR A 157 -5.51 -6.88 5.09
C THR A 157 -6.45 -7.44 4.03
N ASN A 158 -7.03 -8.63 4.24
CA ASN A 158 -8.00 -9.20 3.29
C ASN A 158 -9.28 -8.35 3.18
N GLN A 159 -9.79 -7.80 4.28
CA GLN A 159 -10.97 -6.92 4.24
C GLN A 159 -10.66 -5.61 3.54
N VAL A 160 -9.50 -5.02 3.84
CA VAL A 160 -9.03 -3.80 3.16
C VAL A 160 -8.91 -4.05 1.66
N ASN A 161 -8.28 -5.14 1.25
CA ASN A 161 -8.19 -5.54 -0.15
C ASN A 161 -9.57 -5.75 -0.81
N GLN A 162 -10.55 -6.28 -0.08
CA GLN A 162 -11.91 -6.39 -0.60
C GLN A 162 -12.57 -5.03 -0.79
N ARG A 163 -12.32 -4.06 0.10
CA ARG A 163 -12.80 -2.68 -0.06
C ARG A 163 -12.18 -2.03 -1.29
N ILE A 164 -10.87 -2.14 -1.46
CA ILE A 164 -10.14 -1.63 -2.64
C ILE A 164 -10.73 -2.20 -3.94
N GLN A 165 -11.02 -3.51 -3.99
CA GLN A 165 -11.61 -4.14 -5.18
C GLN A 165 -13.08 -3.78 -5.42
N GLN A 166 -13.79 -3.32 -4.40
CA GLN A 166 -15.19 -2.88 -4.49
C GLN A 166 -15.32 -1.38 -4.77
N ASP A 167 -14.22 -0.64 -4.70
CA ASP A 167 -14.21 0.76 -5.08
C ASP A 167 -14.45 0.91 -6.59
N ASP A 168 -15.44 1.73 -6.95
CA ASP A 168 -15.90 1.84 -8.33
C ASP A 168 -14.80 2.41 -9.23
N GLU A 169 -14.10 3.47 -8.81
CA GLU A 169 -13.04 4.11 -9.60
C GLU A 169 -11.84 3.18 -9.79
N ILE A 170 -11.36 2.57 -8.70
CA ILE A 170 -10.22 1.66 -8.74
C ILE A 170 -10.55 0.43 -9.58
N SER A 171 -11.72 -0.17 -9.40
CA SER A 171 -12.12 -1.39 -10.12
C SER A 171 -12.30 -1.16 -11.63
N GLU A 172 -12.89 -0.02 -12.02
CA GLU A 172 -12.96 0.40 -13.42
C GLU A 172 -11.57 0.59 -14.01
N GLN A 173 -10.69 1.30 -13.31
CA GLN A 173 -9.36 1.60 -13.80
C GLN A 173 -8.45 0.36 -13.87
N PHE A 174 -8.56 -0.57 -12.91
CA PHE A 174 -7.89 -1.87 -12.97
C PHE A 174 -8.35 -2.68 -14.18
N THR A 175 -9.65 -2.66 -14.46
CA THR A 175 -10.22 -3.32 -15.64
C THR A 175 -9.68 -2.70 -16.93
N LEU A 176 -9.54 -1.37 -16.99
CA LEU A 176 -8.96 -0.66 -18.14
C LEU A 176 -7.48 -0.97 -18.33
N TRP A 177 -6.68 -0.95 -17.27
CA TRP A 177 -5.25 -1.24 -17.33
C TRP A 177 -4.94 -2.71 -17.61
N SER A 178 -5.86 -3.61 -17.28
CA SER A 178 -5.74 -5.04 -17.59
C SER A 178 -6.24 -5.37 -19.01
N GLN A 179 -6.48 -4.37 -19.85
CA GLN A 179 -6.79 -4.56 -21.27
C GLN A 179 -5.55 -4.34 -22.14
N GLN A 180 -5.57 -4.90 -23.35
CA GLN A 180 -4.60 -4.58 -24.42
C GLN A 180 -3.14 -5.00 -24.16
N GLY A 181 -2.91 -6.04 -23.35
CA GLY A 181 -1.58 -6.63 -23.18
C GLY A 181 -0.76 -5.99 -22.07
N SER A 182 -1.40 -5.30 -21.14
CA SER A 182 -0.87 -4.94 -19.82
C SER A 182 -1.63 -5.68 -18.72
N GLU A 183 -1.01 -5.78 -17.56
CA GLU A 183 -1.61 -6.35 -16.35
C GLU A 183 -1.27 -5.48 -15.13
N VAL A 184 -2.24 -5.40 -14.22
CA VAL A 184 -2.08 -4.75 -12.93
C VAL A 184 -1.36 -5.71 -11.99
N VAL A 185 -0.34 -5.20 -11.30
CA VAL A 185 0.38 -5.93 -10.26
C VAL A 185 0.22 -5.17 -8.95
N ARG A 186 -0.45 -5.78 -7.99
CA ARG A 186 -0.59 -5.23 -6.64
C ARG A 186 0.65 -5.60 -5.82
N GLY A 187 1.31 -4.61 -5.23
CA GLY A 187 2.41 -4.84 -4.30
C GLY A 187 1.94 -5.24 -2.90
N ASP A 188 2.92 -5.40 -2.01
CA ASP A 188 2.70 -5.74 -0.62
C ASP A 188 1.79 -4.74 0.08
N MET A 189 0.85 -5.25 0.86
CA MET A 189 0.00 -4.40 1.71
C MET A 189 0.73 -4.07 3.01
N LEU A 190 1.02 -2.79 3.22
CA LEU A 190 1.66 -2.30 4.43
C LEU A 190 0.60 -1.81 5.41
N VAL A 191 0.57 -2.41 6.60
CA VAL A 191 -0.17 -1.92 7.76
C VAL A 191 0.74 -0.96 8.54
N VAL A 192 0.34 0.31 8.60
CA VAL A 192 1.12 1.40 9.22
C VAL A 192 0.36 1.91 10.45
N PRO A 193 0.86 1.63 11.67
CA PRO A 193 0.25 2.17 12.88
C PRO A 193 0.58 3.67 13.00
N ILE A 194 -0.44 4.47 13.28
CA ILE A 194 -0.32 5.91 13.53
C ILE A 194 -1.15 6.23 14.77
N GLU A 195 -0.48 6.65 15.85
CA GLU A 195 -1.11 6.93 17.14
C GLU A 195 -1.99 5.77 17.62
N GLU A 196 -3.31 5.95 17.70
CA GLU A 196 -4.29 4.94 18.12
C GLU A 196 -5.01 4.28 16.93
N SER A 197 -4.57 4.55 15.71
CA SER A 197 -5.22 4.10 14.47
C SER A 197 -4.25 3.41 13.51
N VAL A 198 -4.80 2.90 12.40
CA VAL A 198 -4.05 2.13 11.41
C VAL A 198 -4.39 2.63 10.01
N VAL A 199 -3.35 2.85 9.21
CA VAL A 199 -3.44 3.17 7.78
C VAL A 199 -2.91 2.00 6.99
N TYR A 200 -3.57 1.65 5.90
CA TYR A 200 -3.12 0.61 4.98
C TYR A 200 -2.61 1.28 3.70
N VAL A 201 -1.44 0.87 3.25
CA VAL A 201 -0.80 1.42 2.05
C VAL A 201 -0.47 0.27 1.11
N GLN A 202 -0.92 0.36 -0.14
CA GLN A 202 -0.63 -0.66 -1.15
C GLN A 202 -0.18 0.01 -2.47
N PRO A 203 1.07 -0.21 -2.91
CA PRO A 203 1.53 0.27 -4.20
C PRO A 203 0.95 -0.57 -5.34
N ILE A 204 0.62 0.08 -6.45
CA ILE A 204 0.06 -0.52 -7.66
C ILE A 204 1.04 -0.28 -8.81
N TYR A 205 1.38 -1.36 -9.50
CA TYR A 205 2.28 -1.38 -10.64
C TYR A 205 1.55 -1.84 -11.89
N LEU A 206 2.09 -1.50 -13.06
CA LEU A 206 1.72 -2.08 -14.34
C LEU A 206 2.90 -2.78 -14.97
N GLN A 207 2.65 -3.95 -15.57
CA GLN A 207 3.62 -4.61 -16.43
C GLN A 207 2.97 -5.07 -17.74
N GLY A 208 3.79 -5.48 -18.70
CA GLY A 208 3.27 -6.08 -19.93
C GLY A 208 2.81 -7.51 -19.69
N ALA A 209 1.71 -7.93 -20.29
CA ALA A 209 1.12 -9.26 -20.15
C ALA A 209 2.00 -10.42 -20.65
N ASN A 210 3.08 -10.12 -21.38
CA ASN A 210 4.09 -11.10 -21.80
C ASN A 210 5.35 -11.03 -20.91
N GLY A 211 5.22 -10.44 -19.72
CA GLY A 211 6.32 -10.09 -18.83
C GLY A 211 6.89 -8.69 -19.10
N GLY A 212 7.66 -8.22 -18.12
CA GLY A 212 8.28 -6.90 -18.12
C GLY A 212 8.74 -6.55 -16.72
N PHE A 213 9.44 -5.44 -16.56
CA PHE A 213 9.67 -4.87 -15.23
C PHE A 213 8.40 -4.11 -14.81
N PRO A 214 7.83 -4.38 -13.63
CA PRO A 214 6.71 -3.60 -13.12
C PRO A 214 7.07 -2.12 -12.97
N GLU A 215 6.23 -1.24 -13.50
CA GLU A 215 6.34 0.20 -13.35
C GLU A 215 5.29 0.70 -12.37
N PHE A 216 5.71 1.46 -11.36
CA PHE A 216 4.80 2.07 -10.39
C PHE A 216 3.84 3.05 -11.09
N ARG A 217 2.55 3.00 -10.73
CA ARG A 217 1.52 3.91 -11.28
C ARG A 217 0.74 4.68 -10.24
N ARG A 218 0.35 4.00 -9.17
CA ARG A 218 -0.49 4.56 -8.10
C ARG A 218 -0.12 3.93 -6.77
N VAL A 219 -0.49 4.60 -5.70
CA VAL A 219 -0.53 4.02 -4.36
C VAL A 219 -1.92 4.22 -3.79
N VAL A 220 -2.48 3.14 -3.25
CA VAL A 220 -3.77 3.13 -2.55
C VAL A 220 -3.50 3.33 -1.07
N VAL A 221 -4.25 4.22 -0.44
CA VAL A 221 -4.26 4.47 1.00
C VAL A 221 -5.67 4.21 1.50
N VAL A 222 -5.80 3.38 2.52
CA VAL A 222 -7.06 3.11 3.19
C VAL A 222 -6.97 3.49 4.66
N TYR A 223 -7.91 4.30 5.10
CA TYR A 223 -8.09 4.70 6.50
C TYR A 223 -9.57 4.68 6.85
N GLU A 224 -9.94 3.87 7.83
CA GLU A 224 -11.34 3.61 8.20
C GLU A 224 -12.17 3.22 6.95
N ASP A 225 -13.15 4.05 6.57
CA ASP A 225 -14.04 3.82 5.43
C ASP A 225 -13.60 4.55 4.15
N GLN A 226 -12.48 5.28 4.18
CA GLN A 226 -11.94 6.00 3.03
C GLN A 226 -10.94 5.13 2.28
N VAL A 227 -11.15 5.01 0.97
CA VAL A 227 -10.26 4.31 0.05
C VAL A 227 -9.86 5.33 -1.02
N GLU A 228 -8.63 5.80 -0.96
CA GLU A 228 -8.13 6.82 -1.87
C GLU A 228 -6.88 6.32 -2.57
N TRP A 229 -6.61 6.85 -3.76
CA TRP A 229 -5.38 6.51 -4.47
C TRP A 229 -4.86 7.66 -5.31
N ALA A 230 -3.55 7.75 -5.45
CA ALA A 230 -2.94 8.83 -6.19
C ALA A 230 -1.59 8.43 -6.81
N SER A 231 -1.03 9.33 -7.61
CA SER A 231 0.29 9.17 -8.24
C SER A 231 1.44 9.16 -7.24
N SER A 232 1.22 9.63 -6.01
CA SER A 232 2.20 9.66 -4.93
C SER A 232 1.55 9.34 -3.59
N LEU A 233 2.37 8.94 -2.61
CA LEU A 233 1.88 8.66 -1.25
C LEU A 233 1.38 9.94 -0.58
N ASP A 234 2.08 11.06 -0.79
CA ASP A 234 1.71 12.35 -0.21
C ASP A 234 0.34 12.80 -0.73
N ASP A 235 0.09 12.66 -2.04
CA ASP A 235 -1.21 13.01 -2.63
C ASP A 235 -2.33 12.11 -2.09
N ALA A 236 -2.09 10.80 -1.99
CA ALA A 236 -3.09 9.86 -1.47
C ALA A 236 -3.38 10.13 0.02
N LEU A 237 -2.37 10.47 0.82
CA LEU A 237 -2.54 10.87 2.21
C LEU A 237 -3.30 12.20 2.31
N ASN A 238 -3.07 13.15 1.40
CA ASN A 238 -3.81 14.41 1.36
C ASN A 238 -5.29 14.20 0.99
N LEU A 239 -5.61 13.25 0.12
CA LEU A 239 -7.01 12.91 -0.17
C LEU A 239 -7.73 12.35 1.08
N VAL A 240 -7.03 11.55 1.88
CA VAL A 240 -7.59 10.93 3.11
C VAL A 240 -7.64 11.90 4.29
N PHE A 241 -6.58 12.66 4.53
CA PHE A 241 -6.38 13.44 5.75
C PHE A 241 -6.39 14.96 5.53
N GLY A 242 -6.33 15.41 4.28
CA GLY A 242 -6.32 16.82 3.93
C GLY A 242 -7.71 17.43 4.05
N GLU A 243 -7.86 18.38 4.97
CA GLU A 243 -9.02 19.29 4.95
C GLU A 243 -8.89 20.27 3.77
N GLY A 244 -9.29 19.86 2.57
CA GLY A 244 -9.71 20.79 1.51
C GLY A 244 -8.64 21.40 0.59
N GLU A 245 -7.48 20.78 0.39
CA GLU A 245 -6.58 21.12 -0.72
C GLU A 245 -6.44 19.92 -1.65
N GLN A 246 -7.17 20.00 -2.77
CA GLN A 246 -7.00 19.14 -3.93
C GLN A 246 -5.51 19.21 -4.33
N PRO A 247 -4.83 18.08 -4.58
CA PRO A 247 -3.45 18.13 -5.06
C PRO A 247 -3.42 18.88 -6.39
N GLU A 248 -2.77 20.04 -6.40
CA GLU A 248 -2.37 20.69 -7.65
C GLU A 248 -1.35 19.77 -8.33
N ASP A 249 -1.59 19.43 -9.59
CA ASP A 249 -0.61 18.82 -10.47
C ASP A 249 0.75 19.56 -10.33
N PRO A 250 1.89 18.85 -10.37
CA PRO A 250 3.18 19.47 -10.10
C PRO A 250 3.49 20.59 -11.10
N ASP A 251 3.38 21.85 -10.64
CA ASP A 251 3.84 23.04 -11.35
C ASP A 251 5.37 23.07 -11.35
N ASP A 252 5.93 23.02 -12.56
CA ASP A 252 7.35 23.13 -12.85
C ASP A 252 7.81 24.55 -12.55
N GLY A 253 8.40 24.73 -11.36
CA GLY A 253 9.06 25.95 -10.92
C GLY A 253 10.30 26.27 -11.76
N GLY A 254 10.08 26.78 -12.98
CA GLY A 254 11.08 27.33 -13.88
C GLY A 254 10.81 28.80 -14.20
N GLU A 255 11.71 29.68 -13.73
CA GLU A 255 11.69 31.14 -13.87
C GLU A 255 11.22 31.65 -15.25
N SER A 256 10.22 32.54 -15.26
CA SER A 256 9.79 33.28 -16.45
C SER A 256 10.86 34.26 -16.96
N PRO A 257 11.19 34.25 -18.26
CA PRO A 257 11.64 35.44 -18.98
C PRO A 257 10.39 36.19 -19.52
N PRO A 258 10.38 37.53 -19.52
CA PRO A 258 9.21 38.30 -19.93
C PRO A 258 9.19 38.42 -21.45
N THR A 259 8.24 37.84 -22.18
CA THR A 259 8.05 38.20 -23.60
C THR A 259 6.64 37.87 -24.10
N THR A 260 5.83 38.93 -24.16
CA THR A 260 4.96 39.33 -25.29
C THR A 260 3.87 38.35 -25.77
N GLU A 261 2.62 38.73 -25.50
CA GLU A 261 1.46 38.32 -26.30
C GLU A 261 1.72 38.52 -27.80
N PRO A 262 1.41 37.53 -28.64
CA PRO A 262 0.82 37.80 -29.94
C PRO A 262 -0.67 37.50 -29.85
N SER A 263 -1.46 38.55 -30.04
CA SER A 263 -2.84 38.43 -30.48
C SER A 263 -2.88 37.59 -31.76
N GLY A 264 -3.49 36.40 -31.70
CA GLY A 264 -3.79 35.53 -32.84
C GLY A 264 -5.29 35.24 -32.87
N GLU A 265 -5.92 35.52 -34.00
CA GLU A 265 -7.36 35.40 -34.25
C GLU A 265 -7.87 33.94 -34.14
N GLY A 266 -8.93 33.73 -33.35
CA GLY A 266 -10.05 32.85 -33.71
C GLY A 266 -9.83 31.34 -33.72
N GLY A 267 -9.56 30.74 -32.55
CA GLY A 267 -9.72 29.31 -32.31
C GLY A 267 -9.88 29.04 -30.82
N ALA A 268 -10.90 28.26 -30.43
CA ALA A 268 -11.01 27.79 -29.05
C ALA A 268 -9.81 26.91 -28.72
N THR A 269 -9.18 27.12 -27.57
CA THR A 269 -8.07 26.29 -27.08
C THR A 269 -8.59 24.88 -26.72
N ALA A 270 -7.71 23.88 -26.72
CA ALA A 270 -8.09 22.52 -26.32
C ALA A 270 -8.69 22.47 -24.90
N SER A 271 -8.16 23.29 -23.99
CA SER A 271 -8.67 23.43 -22.62
C SER A 271 -10.09 24.02 -22.59
N GLU A 272 -10.39 25.05 -23.39
CA GLU A 272 -11.74 25.62 -23.48
C GLU A 272 -12.75 24.64 -24.08
N LEU A 273 -12.33 23.77 -25.00
CA LEU A 273 -13.19 22.72 -25.58
C LEU A 273 -13.46 21.61 -24.57
N LEU A 274 -12.49 21.23 -23.75
CA LEU A 274 -12.68 20.25 -22.68
C LEU A 274 -13.63 20.76 -21.60
N GLY A 275 -13.48 22.03 -21.17
CA GLY A 275 -14.43 22.64 -20.23
C GLY A 275 -15.86 22.75 -20.79
N GLN A 276 -16.02 22.95 -22.11
CA GLN A 276 -17.34 22.91 -22.74
C GLN A 276 -17.92 21.48 -22.81
N ALA A 277 -17.07 20.47 -22.99
CA ALA A 277 -17.51 19.07 -23.02
C ALA A 277 -18.02 18.61 -21.64
N GLU A 278 -17.32 18.99 -20.58
CA GLU A 278 -17.71 18.73 -19.19
C GLU A 278 -19.11 19.31 -18.89
N ALA A 279 -19.32 20.60 -19.22
CA ALA A 279 -20.63 21.24 -19.06
C ALA A 279 -21.74 20.57 -19.89
N ALA A 280 -21.42 19.95 -21.03
CA ALA A 280 -22.37 19.20 -21.85
C ALA A 280 -22.70 17.83 -21.22
N PHE A 281 -21.72 17.15 -20.61
CA PHE A 281 -21.94 15.90 -19.87
C PHE A 281 -22.83 16.11 -18.64
N GLU A 282 -22.59 17.16 -17.85
CA GLU A 282 -23.44 17.50 -16.70
C GLU A 282 -24.91 17.75 -17.11
N GLN A 283 -25.11 18.44 -18.24
CA GLN A 283 -26.45 18.69 -18.79
C GLN A 283 -27.11 17.42 -19.34
N ALA A 284 -26.33 16.49 -19.90
CA ALA A 284 -26.82 15.19 -20.32
C ALA A 284 -27.32 14.41 -19.11
N GLU A 285 -26.55 14.34 -18.03
CA GLU A 285 -26.91 13.61 -16.82
C GLU A 285 -28.18 14.18 -16.17
N ALA A 286 -28.27 15.52 -16.08
CA ALA A 286 -29.48 16.19 -15.60
C ALA A 286 -30.72 15.87 -16.46
N ALA A 287 -30.56 15.73 -17.78
CA ALA A 287 -31.63 15.33 -18.69
C ALA A 287 -32.03 13.86 -18.53
N LEU A 288 -31.05 12.97 -18.30
CA LEU A 288 -31.27 11.55 -18.03
C LEU A 288 -32.07 11.35 -16.74
N GLN A 289 -31.72 12.07 -15.67
CA GLN A 289 -32.43 12.05 -14.39
C GLN A 289 -33.88 12.53 -14.52
N GLN A 290 -34.15 13.43 -15.46
CA GLN A 290 -35.49 13.95 -15.76
C GLN A 290 -36.27 13.09 -16.78
N GLY A 291 -35.65 12.02 -17.29
CA GLY A 291 -36.24 11.14 -18.32
C GLY A 291 -36.33 11.77 -19.70
N ASP A 292 -35.64 12.89 -19.94
CA ASP A 292 -35.56 13.56 -21.24
C ASP A 292 -34.43 12.96 -22.09
N LEU A 293 -34.74 11.82 -22.70
CA LEU A 293 -33.80 11.07 -23.52
C LEU A 293 -33.36 11.81 -24.79
N ALA A 294 -34.18 12.74 -25.31
CA ALA A 294 -33.85 13.51 -26.50
C ALA A 294 -32.77 14.56 -26.19
N THR A 295 -32.93 15.27 -25.07
CA THR A 295 -31.91 16.23 -24.59
C THR A 295 -30.64 15.50 -24.15
N TYR A 296 -30.76 14.33 -23.51
CA TYR A 296 -29.61 13.49 -23.18
C TYR A 296 -28.79 13.13 -24.43
N GLU A 297 -29.42 12.55 -25.45
CA GLU A 297 -28.72 12.14 -26.69
C GLU A 297 -28.07 13.35 -27.38
N GLN A 298 -28.74 14.50 -27.40
CA GLN A 298 -28.19 15.71 -27.99
C GLN A 298 -26.92 16.18 -27.26
N ARG A 299 -26.94 16.18 -25.91
CA ARG A 299 -25.82 16.66 -25.09
C ARG A 299 -24.64 15.72 -25.09
N ILE A 300 -24.87 14.40 -25.11
CA ILE A 300 -23.80 13.41 -25.27
C ILE A 300 -23.08 13.59 -26.61
N ASN A 301 -23.81 13.73 -27.72
CA ASN A 301 -23.20 13.94 -29.03
C ASN A 301 -22.40 15.26 -29.11
N GLU A 302 -22.88 16.30 -28.43
CA GLU A 302 -22.17 17.59 -28.34
C GLU A 302 -20.87 17.46 -27.54
N ALA A 303 -20.90 16.76 -26.41
CA ALA A 303 -19.72 16.50 -25.59
C ALA A 303 -18.65 15.68 -26.33
N GLU A 304 -19.06 14.60 -27.01
CA GLU A 304 -18.14 13.76 -27.80
C GLU A 304 -17.44 14.54 -28.92
N GLU A 305 -18.17 15.44 -29.60
CA GLU A 305 -17.60 16.27 -30.66
C GLU A 305 -16.60 17.30 -30.11
N LEU A 306 -16.87 17.87 -28.94
CA LEU A 306 -15.97 18.81 -28.25
C LEU A 306 -14.67 18.11 -27.80
N VAL A 307 -14.77 16.90 -27.23
CA VAL A 307 -13.61 16.07 -26.87
C VAL A 307 -12.80 15.71 -28.11
N ARG A 308 -13.45 15.29 -29.20
CA ARG A 308 -12.78 14.97 -30.46
C ARG A 308 -11.98 16.17 -30.99
N ARG A 309 -12.57 17.37 -30.98
CA ARG A 309 -11.89 18.60 -31.43
C ARG A 309 -10.75 19.00 -30.50
N ALA A 310 -10.88 18.80 -29.19
CA ALA A 310 -9.79 19.02 -28.25
C ALA A 310 -8.61 18.08 -28.53
N ILE A 311 -8.89 16.79 -28.78
CA ILE A 311 -7.89 15.78 -29.14
C ILE A 311 -7.20 16.12 -30.48
N GLU A 312 -7.93 16.65 -31.46
CA GLU A 312 -7.35 17.09 -32.74
C GLU A 312 -6.40 18.28 -32.58
N ILE A 313 -6.73 19.24 -31.70
CA ILE A 313 -5.86 20.37 -31.36
C ILE A 313 -4.62 19.90 -30.60
N LEU A 314 -4.76 18.96 -29.67
CA LEU A 314 -3.62 18.43 -28.90
C LEU A 314 -2.68 17.55 -29.75
N ASN A 315 -3.20 16.91 -30.80
CA ASN A 315 -2.42 16.05 -31.69
C ASN A 315 -1.90 16.76 -32.95
N THR A 316 -2.14 18.06 -33.12
CA THR A 316 -1.52 18.80 -34.21
C THR A 316 -0.10 19.21 -33.78
N PRO A 317 0.97 18.68 -34.42
CA PRO A 317 2.32 19.09 -34.09
C PRO A 317 2.50 20.53 -34.59
N ASP A 318 2.89 21.44 -33.68
CA ASP A 318 3.09 22.87 -33.96
C ASP A 318 3.82 23.11 -35.29
N ALA A 319 3.26 24.04 -36.07
CA ALA A 319 3.93 24.72 -37.19
C ALA A 319 4.53 26.04 -36.70
#